data_AF-A0A645G3M8-F1
#
_entry.id   AF-A0A645G3M8-F1
#
_cell.length_a   1.000
_cell.length_b   1.000
_cell.length_c   1.000
_cell.angle_alpha   90.00
_cell.angle_beta   90.00
_cell.angle_gamma   90.00
#
_symmetry.space_group_name_H-M   'P 1'
#
loop_
_entity.id
_entity.type
_entity.pdbx_description
1 polymer ?
#
loop_
_entity_poly.entity_id
_entity_poly.type
_entity_poly.pdbx_seq_one_letter_code
_entity_poly.pdbx_strand_id
1 'polypeptide(L)'
;MQRRLLPGMNTCEAIARLQEELSARVARNSQLLRTRVDIELERQNQELLAQMNRRAKLQLHLQEAVEGLSVVVLTYYGSQLVQYIAKGTKELHHLNTDVITAISIPVIAGLVAWGTRRMRKKLAREEGAA
;
A
#
# COMPACT_ATOMS: atom_id res chain seq x y z
N MET A 1 39.23 -66.14 27.64
CA MET A 1 37.94 -65.80 26.97
C MET A 1 37.88 -64.36 26.43
N GLN A 2 38.52 -63.36 27.03
CA GLN A 2 38.50 -61.95 26.56
C GLN A 2 38.99 -61.70 25.12
N ARG A 3 39.97 -62.47 24.64
CA ARG A 3 40.58 -62.28 23.30
C ARG A 3 39.65 -62.57 22.10
N ARG A 4 38.52 -63.27 22.31
CA ARG A 4 37.54 -63.58 21.25
C ARG A 4 36.45 -62.51 21.08
N LEU A 5 36.21 -61.67 22.10
CA LEU A 5 35.16 -60.64 22.09
C LEU A 5 35.67 -59.26 21.66
N LEU A 6 36.98 -59.02 21.79
CA LEU A 6 37.68 -57.81 21.34
C LEU A 6 37.31 -57.34 19.92
N PRO A 7 37.29 -58.19 18.88
CA PRO A 7 36.97 -57.74 17.53
C PRO A 7 35.52 -57.24 17.38
N GLY A 8 34.56 -57.84 18.12
CA GLY A 8 33.16 -57.38 18.14
C GLY A 8 32.95 -56.09 18.93
N MET A 9 33.73 -55.88 19.99
CA MET A 9 33.71 -54.61 20.75
C MET A 9 34.29 -53.46 19.93
N ASN A 10 35.40 -53.69 19.22
CA ASN A 10 36.03 -52.69 18.37
C ASN A 10 35.11 -52.25 17.21
N THR A 11 34.34 -53.16 16.62
CA THR A 11 33.36 -52.81 15.59
C THR A 11 32.19 -52.02 16.15
N CYS A 12 31.65 -52.38 17.32
CA CYS A 12 30.62 -51.58 17.98
C CYS A 12 31.10 -50.15 18.28
N GLU A 13 32.34 -50.00 18.75
CA GLU A 13 32.93 -48.68 19.00
C GLU A 13 33.11 -47.86 17.71
N ALA A 14 33.55 -48.50 16.63
CA ALA A 14 33.66 -47.86 15.31
C ALA A 14 32.29 -47.41 14.76
N ILE A 15 31.25 -48.24 14.91
CA ILE A 15 29.88 -47.90 14.50
C ILE A 15 29.31 -46.75 15.35
N ALA A 16 29.57 -46.73 16.66
CA ALA A 16 29.13 -45.65 17.54
C ALA A 16 29.74 -44.30 17.12
N ARG A 17 31.05 -44.26 16.79
CA ARG A 17 31.71 -43.05 16.28
C ARG A 17 31.13 -42.59 14.95
N LEU A 18 30.84 -43.52 14.04
CA LEU A 18 30.21 -43.19 12.76
C LEU A 18 28.81 -42.60 12.95
N GLN A 19 28.02 -43.19 13.86
CA GLN A 19 26.67 -42.69 14.20
C GLN A 19 26.73 -41.26 14.74
N GLU A 20 27.69 -40.97 15.63
CA GLU A 20 27.88 -39.64 16.19
C GLU A 20 28.27 -38.62 15.11
N GLU A 21 29.17 -39.00 14.20
CA GLU A 21 29.61 -38.14 13.10
C GLU A 21 28.46 -37.85 12.10
N LEU A 22 27.66 -38.86 11.76
CA LEU A 22 26.48 -38.71 10.91
C LEU A 22 25.42 -37.83 11.58
N SER A 23 25.16 -38.03 12.88
CA SER A 23 24.22 -37.21 13.64
C SER A 23 24.65 -35.74 13.66
N ALA A 24 25.95 -35.47 13.88
CA ALA A 24 26.50 -34.12 13.83
C ALA A 24 26.38 -33.49 12.43
N ARG A 25 26.58 -34.26 11.35
CA ARG A 25 26.40 -33.79 9.97
C ARG A 25 24.93 -33.48 9.66
N VAL A 26 24.01 -34.34 10.08
CA VAL A 26 22.56 -34.13 9.91
C VAL A 26 22.13 -32.88 10.67
N ALA A 27 22.56 -32.71 11.92
CA ALA A 27 22.24 -31.52 12.72
C ALA A 27 22.71 -30.22 12.03
N ARG A 28 23.94 -30.19 11.49
CA ARG A 28 24.46 -29.05 10.73
C ARG A 28 23.64 -28.80 9.45
N ASN A 29 23.31 -29.84 8.70
CA ASN A 29 22.52 -29.70 7.48
C ASN A 29 21.10 -29.19 7.79
N SER A 30 20.47 -29.68 8.86
CA SER A 30 19.17 -29.18 9.31
C SER A 30 19.22 -27.71 9.72
N GLN A 31 20.30 -27.27 10.38
CA GLN A 31 20.51 -25.86 10.69
C GLN A 31 20.65 -25.01 9.43
N LEU A 32 21.45 -25.44 8.45
CA LEU A 32 21.61 -24.72 7.18
C LEU A 32 20.30 -24.65 6.38
N LEU A 33 19.53 -25.75 6.33
CA LEU A 33 18.22 -25.76 5.68
C LEU A 33 17.26 -24.78 6.35
N ARG A 34 17.23 -24.76 7.70
CA ARG A 34 16.43 -23.79 8.45
C ARG A 34 16.81 -22.37 8.08
N THR A 35 18.11 -22.04 8.10
CA THR A 35 18.59 -20.71 7.68
C THR A 35 18.23 -20.38 6.23
N ARG A 36 18.28 -21.34 5.31
CA ARG A 36 17.86 -21.13 3.91
C ARG A 36 16.37 -20.82 3.80
N VAL A 37 15.53 -21.53 4.57
CA VAL A 37 14.09 -21.26 4.63
C VAL A 37 13.83 -19.89 5.22
N ASP A 38 14.50 -19.54 6.33
CA ASP A 38 14.35 -18.23 6.97
C ASP A 38 14.72 -17.09 6.01
N ILE A 39 15.83 -17.22 5.28
CA ILE A 39 16.26 -16.24 4.27
C ILE A 39 15.23 -16.15 3.13
N GLU A 40 14.69 -17.26 2.64
CA GLU A 40 13.69 -17.23 1.57
C GLU A 40 12.38 -16.57 2.03
N LEU A 41 11.96 -16.80 3.28
CA LEU A 41 10.82 -16.12 3.88
C LEU A 41 11.05 -14.61 4.00
N GLU A 42 12.24 -14.18 4.44
CA GLU A 42 12.60 -12.76 4.46
C GLU A 42 12.60 -12.15 3.06
N ARG A 43 13.13 -12.87 2.06
CA ARG A 43 13.13 -12.46 0.65
C ARG A 43 11.70 -12.29 0.13
N GLN A 44 10.82 -13.26 0.39
CA GLN A 44 9.40 -13.17 0.02
C GLN A 44 8.71 -11.99 0.71
N ASN A 45 9.00 -11.75 1.99
CA ASN A 45 8.42 -10.62 2.71
C ASN A 45 8.89 -9.28 2.12
N GLN A 46 10.17 -9.16 1.78
CA GLN A 46 10.69 -7.98 1.07
C GLN A 46 10.01 -7.78 -0.29
N GLU A 47 9.82 -8.85 -1.06
CA GLU A 47 9.10 -8.79 -2.34
C GLU A 47 7.64 -8.36 -2.17
N LEU A 48 6.94 -8.91 -1.17
CA LEU A 48 5.57 -8.54 -0.85
C LEU A 48 5.47 -7.06 -0.45
N LEU A 49 6.36 -6.57 0.41
CA LEU A 49 6.41 -5.16 0.80
C LEU A 49 6.67 -4.26 -0.42
N ALA A 50 7.58 -4.65 -1.32
CA ALA A 50 7.84 -3.91 -2.55
C ALA A 50 6.61 -3.86 -3.46
N GLN A 51 5.88 -4.97 -3.60
CA GLN A 51 4.63 -5.04 -4.35
C GLN A 51 3.52 -4.19 -3.71
N MET A 52 3.37 -4.24 -2.38
CA MET A 52 2.42 -3.41 -1.64
C MET A 52 2.72 -1.93 -1.86
N ASN A 53 3.97 -1.51 -1.76
CA ASN A 53 4.38 -0.12 -1.93
C ASN A 53 4.10 0.36 -3.37
N ARG A 54 4.36 -0.49 -4.37
CA ARG A 54 4.01 -0.20 -5.78
C ARG A 54 2.51 -0.05 -5.98
N ARG A 55 1.70 -0.93 -5.38
CA ARG A 55 0.23 -0.86 -5.44
C ARG A 55 -0.30 0.38 -4.75
N ALA A 56 0.20 0.71 -3.56
CA ALA A 56 -0.18 1.93 -2.85
C ALA A 56 0.10 3.18 -3.68
N LYS A 57 1.27 3.25 -4.33
CA LYS A 57 1.60 4.37 -5.24
C LYS A 57 0.63 4.48 -6.41
N LEU A 58 0.26 3.34 -7.02
CA LEU A 58 -0.74 3.33 -8.09
C LEU A 58 -2.12 3.78 -7.60
N GLN A 59 -2.53 3.35 -6.41
CA GLN A 59 -3.78 3.78 -5.79
C GLN A 59 -3.81 5.29 -5.55
N LEU A 60 -2.71 5.88 -5.09
CA LEU A 60 -2.59 7.33 -4.92
C LEU A 60 -2.73 8.09 -6.25
N HIS A 61 -2.09 7.62 -7.32
CA HIS A 61 -2.22 8.26 -8.63
C HIS A 61 -3.65 8.14 -9.19
N LEU A 62 -4.29 6.98 -9.04
CA LEU A 62 -5.68 6.79 -9.45
C LEU A 62 -6.62 7.69 -8.65
N GLN A 63 -6.41 7.81 -7.34
CA GLN A 63 -7.19 8.71 -6.50
C GLN A 63 -7.00 10.17 -6.93
N GLU A 64 -5.78 10.60 -7.20
CA GLU A 64 -5.50 11.96 -7.68
C GLU A 64 -6.17 12.25 -9.04
N ALA A 65 -6.22 11.26 -9.94
CA ALA A 65 -6.97 11.37 -11.19
C ALA A 65 -8.49 11.50 -10.95
N VAL A 66 -9.05 10.71 -10.03
CA VAL A 66 -10.48 10.77 -9.65
C VAL A 66 -10.82 12.10 -8.96
N GLU A 67 -9.92 12.61 -8.11
CA GLU A 67 -10.05 13.92 -7.48
C GLU A 67 -10.11 15.03 -8.54
N GLY A 68 -9.23 15.00 -9.54
CA GLY A 68 -9.27 15.94 -10.65
C GLY A 68 -10.59 15.91 -11.45
N LEU A 69 -11.08 14.70 -11.77
CA LEU A 69 -12.36 14.53 -12.45
C LEU A 69 -13.54 15.04 -11.60
N SER A 70 -13.50 14.83 -10.28
CA SER A 70 -14.55 15.28 -9.37
C SER A 70 -14.74 16.80 -9.38
N VAL A 71 -13.67 17.57 -9.54
CA VAL A 71 -13.74 19.03 -9.63
C VAL A 71 -14.54 19.46 -10.87
N VAL A 72 -14.33 18.81 -12.01
CA VAL A 72 -15.07 19.09 -13.25
C VAL A 72 -16.55 18.79 -13.07
N VAL A 73 -16.87 17.62 -12.53
CA VAL A 73 -18.25 17.16 -12.31
C VAL A 73 -18.99 18.08 -11.33
N LEU A 74 -18.38 18.40 -10.19
CA LEU A 74 -18.95 19.30 -9.19
C LEU A 74 -19.12 20.73 -9.72
N THR A 75 -18.16 21.22 -10.51
CA THR A 75 -18.25 22.55 -11.12
C THR A 75 -19.42 22.62 -12.10
N TYR A 76 -19.60 21.60 -12.94
CA TYR A 76 -20.71 21.53 -13.89
C TYR A 76 -22.05 21.53 -13.16
N TYR A 77 -22.26 20.61 -12.22
CA TYR A 77 -23.52 20.53 -11.47
C TYR A 77 -23.78 21.78 -10.62
N GLY A 78 -22.75 22.33 -9.98
CA GLY A 78 -22.83 23.58 -9.23
C GLY A 78 -23.24 24.76 -10.11
N SER A 79 -22.65 24.89 -11.30
CA SER A 79 -23.00 25.94 -12.26
C SER A 79 -24.43 25.80 -12.79
N GLN A 80 -24.88 24.57 -13.07
CA GLN A 80 -26.27 24.29 -13.43
C GLN A 80 -27.24 24.71 -12.32
N LEU A 81 -26.91 24.39 -11.06
CA LEU A 81 -27.75 24.77 -9.92
C LEU A 81 -27.86 26.30 -9.79
N VAL A 82 -26.75 27.01 -9.93
CA VAL A 82 -26.75 28.49 -9.93
C VAL A 82 -27.56 29.03 -11.10
N GLN A 83 -27.44 28.43 -12.28
CA GLN A 83 -28.23 28.83 -13.45
C GLN A 83 -29.74 28.68 -13.19
N TYR A 84 -30.19 27.58 -12.57
CA TYR A 84 -31.60 27.40 -12.21
C TYR A 84 -32.07 28.43 -11.20
N ILE A 85 -31.28 28.72 -10.17
CA ILE A 85 -31.60 29.75 -9.17
C ILE A 85 -31.73 31.11 -9.84
N ALA A 86 -30.76 31.48 -10.68
CA ALA A 86 -30.74 32.77 -11.38
C ALA A 86 -31.91 32.92 -12.37
N LYS A 87 -32.36 31.83 -13.01
CA LYS A 87 -33.58 31.81 -13.82
C LYS A 87 -34.85 31.96 -12.97
N GLY A 88 -34.92 31.27 -11.82
CA GLY A 88 -36.08 31.30 -10.93
C GLY A 88 -36.28 32.62 -10.18
N THR A 89 -35.22 33.41 -10.03
CA THR A 89 -35.23 34.70 -9.32
C THR A 89 -35.15 35.90 -10.27
N LYS A 90 -35.30 35.66 -11.58
CA LYS A 90 -35.21 36.67 -12.64
C LYS A 90 -36.19 37.85 -12.47
N GLU A 91 -37.33 37.64 -11.81
CA GLU A 91 -38.29 38.70 -11.50
C GLU A 91 -37.88 39.59 -10.31
N LEU A 92 -36.97 39.12 -9.44
CA LEU A 92 -36.47 39.88 -8.30
C LEU A 92 -35.24 40.74 -8.63
N HIS A 93 -34.56 40.49 -9.74
CA HIS A 93 -33.36 41.23 -10.12
C HIS A 93 -33.24 41.41 -11.64
N HIS A 94 -33.15 42.67 -12.08
CA HIS A 94 -32.98 43.13 -13.46
C HIS A 94 -31.60 42.80 -14.07
N LEU A 95 -30.81 41.93 -13.42
CA LEU A 95 -29.47 41.55 -13.85
C LEU A 95 -29.53 40.42 -14.86
N ASN A 96 -28.68 40.48 -15.89
CA ASN A 96 -28.66 39.50 -16.97
C ASN A 96 -28.22 38.11 -16.44
N THR A 97 -29.14 37.15 -16.48
CA THR A 97 -28.97 35.77 -15.99
C THR A 97 -27.73 35.09 -16.56
N ASP A 98 -27.37 35.42 -17.81
CA ASP A 98 -26.21 34.84 -18.49
C ASP A 98 -24.89 35.31 -17.89
N VAL A 99 -24.81 36.57 -17.45
CA VAL A 99 -23.60 37.14 -16.80
C VAL A 99 -23.39 36.54 -15.42
N ILE A 100 -24.48 36.36 -14.65
CA ILE A 100 -24.42 35.72 -13.32
C ILE A 100 -23.95 34.26 -13.48
N THR A 101 -24.49 33.55 -14.46
CA THR A 101 -24.09 32.16 -14.73
C THR A 101 -22.63 32.08 -15.17
N ALA A 102 -22.19 32.97 -16.08
CA ALA A 102 -20.82 33.00 -16.56
C ALA A 102 -19.79 33.29 -15.45
N ILE A 103 -20.10 34.17 -14.50
CA ILE A 103 -19.23 34.48 -13.35
C ILE A 103 -19.23 33.33 -12.33
N SER A 104 -20.36 32.63 -12.17
CA SER A 104 -20.46 31.55 -11.19
C SER A 104 -19.54 30.35 -11.51
N ILE A 105 -19.30 30.06 -12.79
CA ILE A 105 -18.47 28.93 -13.24
C ILE A 105 -17.03 29.01 -12.68
N PRO A 106 -16.25 30.09 -12.93
CA PRO A 106 -14.89 30.19 -12.39
C PRO A 106 -14.85 30.30 -10.86
N VAL A 107 -15.87 30.89 -10.24
CA VAL A 107 -15.96 30.99 -8.77
C VAL A 107 -16.15 29.61 -8.14
N ILE A 108 -17.09 28.81 -8.65
CA ILE A 108 -17.34 27.45 -8.16
C ILE A 108 -16.13 26.56 -8.42
N ALA A 109 -15.54 26.63 -9.62
CA ALA A 109 -14.33 25.88 -9.94
C ALA A 109 -13.18 26.21 -8.97
N GLY A 110 -12.97 27.50 -8.69
CA GLY A 110 -11.95 27.97 -7.76
C GLY A 110 -12.21 27.50 -6.32
N LEU A 111 -13.46 27.59 -5.85
CA LEU A 111 -13.84 27.16 -4.50
C LEU A 111 -13.69 25.65 -4.31
N VAL A 112 -14.17 24.84 -5.27
CA VAL A 112 -14.07 23.38 -5.20
C VAL A 112 -12.60 22.95 -5.27
N ALA A 113 -11.82 23.51 -6.19
CA ALA A 113 -10.39 23.21 -6.30
C ALA A 113 -9.59 23.64 -5.05
N TRP A 114 -9.94 24.78 -4.43
CA TRP A 114 -9.30 25.21 -3.19
C TRP A 114 -9.71 24.34 -2.00
N GLY A 115 -10.99 23.97 -1.91
CA GLY A 115 -11.53 23.08 -0.88
C GLY A 115 -10.88 21.71 -0.89
N THR A 116 -10.81 21.06 -2.05
CA THR A 116 -10.16 19.74 -2.21
C THR A 116 -8.67 19.82 -1.88
N ARG A 117 -7.95 20.84 -2.38
CA ARG A 117 -6.53 21.07 -2.04
C ARG A 117 -6.31 21.30 -0.54
N ARG A 118 -7.22 22.02 0.14
CA ARG A 118 -7.12 22.30 1.58
C ARG A 118 -7.39 21.04 2.42
N MET A 119 -8.37 20.23 2.03
CA MET A 119 -8.65 18.94 2.69
C MET A 119 -7.46 18.00 2.56
N ARG A 120 -6.88 17.87 1.35
CA ARG A 120 -5.67 17.05 1.13
C ARG A 120 -4.49 17.50 2.01
N LYS A 121 -4.28 18.83 2.15
CA LYS A 121 -3.25 19.39 3.06
C LYS A 121 -3.53 19.14 4.54
N LYS A 122 -4.80 19.01 4.96
CA LYS A 122 -5.15 18.70 6.35
C LYS A 122 -4.90 17.22 6.66
N LEU A 123 -5.36 16.33 5.78
CA LEU A 123 -5.15 14.89 5.91
C LEU A 123 -3.65 14.55 5.93
N ALA A 124 -2.85 15.14 5.02
CA ALA A 124 -1.40 14.96 5.01
C ALA A 124 -0.68 15.49 6.28
N ARG A 125 -1.29 16.42 7.03
CA ARG A 125 -0.75 16.90 8.31
C ARG A 125 -1.12 16.00 9.48
N GLU A 126 -2.29 15.37 9.43
CA GLU A 126 -2.72 14.39 10.44
C GLU A 126 -1.90 13.10 10.34
N GLU A 127 -1.60 12.64 9.13
CA GLU A 127 -0.72 11.47 8.91
C GLU A 127 0.75 11.71 9.31
N GLY A 128 1.22 12.96 9.31
CA GLY A 128 2.58 13.32 9.74
C GLY A 128 2.71 13.64 11.24
N ALA A 129 1.59 13.67 11.97
CA ALA A 129 1.54 13.94 13.41
C ALA A 129 1.25 12.68 14.26
N ALA A 130 0.99 11.54 13.61
CA ALA A 130 0.85 10.21 14.21
C ALA A 130 2.14 9.40 13.99
#